data_AF-A0A518WA79-F1
#
_entry.id   AF-A0A518WA79-F1
#
_cell.length_a   1.000
_cell.length_b   1.000
_cell.length_c   1.000
_cell.angle_alpha   90.00
_cell.angle_beta   90.00
_cell.angle_gamma   90.00
#
_symmetry.space_group_name_H-M   'P 1'
#
loop_
_entity.id
_entity.type
_entity.pdbx_description
1 polymer ?
#
loop_
_entity_poly.entity_id
_entity_poly.type
_entity_poly.pdbx_seq_one_letter_code
_entity_poly.pdbx_strand_id
1 'polypeptide(L)' 'MTAAEHFAWAKGRALEYVDLDDPVNAMASLVSDPRKHEGTRAILHDDLLGLFAGEVRLGGVEGARRFIEGLAGPAVTR' A
#
# COMPACT_ATOMS: atom_id res chain seq x y z
N MET A 1 -6.09 16.52 -5.52
CA MET A 1 -5.32 15.29 -5.69
C MET A 1 -6.19 14.26 -6.40
N THR A 2 -5.73 13.70 -7.52
CA THR A 2 -6.42 12.61 -8.24
C THR A 2 -6.30 11.29 -7.48
N ALA A 3 -7.07 10.27 -7.86
CA ALA A 3 -6.96 8.93 -7.26
C ALA A 3 -5.53 8.34 -7.42
N ALA A 4 -4.88 8.61 -8.56
CA ALA A 4 -3.51 8.16 -8.82
C ALA A 4 -2.49 8.90 -7.94
N GLU A 5 -2.61 10.22 -7.81
CA GLU A 5 -1.75 11.02 -6.93
C GLU A 5 -1.94 10.63 -5.46
N HIS A 6 -3.19 10.39 -5.03
CA HIS A 6 -3.49 9.96 -3.65
C HIS A 6 -2.90 8.60 -3.35
N PHE A 7 -3.00 7.67 -4.29
CA PHE A 7 -2.41 6.34 -4.14
C PHE A 7 -0.89 6.39 -4.07
N ALA A 8 -0.24 7.22 -4.90
CA ALA A 8 1.20 7.42 -4.84
C ALA A 8 1.64 8.02 -3.50
N TRP A 9 0.89 8.99 -2.97
CA TRP A 9 1.13 9.56 -1.65
C TRP A 9 0.97 8.51 -0.52
N ALA A 10 -0.10 7.71 -0.57
CA ALA A 10 -0.34 6.64 0.41
C ALA A 10 0.78 5.58 0.41
N LYS A 11 1.31 5.22 -0.78
CA LYS A 11 2.49 4.35 -0.90
C LYS A 11 3.72 4.96 -0.23
N GLY A 12 3.99 6.24 -0.47
CA GLY A 12 5.11 6.95 0.17
C GLY A 12 5.03 6.91 1.68
N ARG A 13 3.86 7.22 2.24
CA ARG A 13 3.59 7.12 3.69
C ARG A 13 3.79 5.73 4.26
N ALA A 14 3.38 4.69 3.53
CA ALA A 14 3.61 3.31 3.95
C ALA A 14 5.10 2.95 3.96
N LEU A 15 5.88 3.43 2.99
CA LEU A 15 7.32 3.20 2.92
C LEU A 15 8.08 3.87 4.06
N GLU A 16 7.63 5.02 4.57
CA GLU A 16 8.21 5.63 5.77
C GLU A 16 8.14 4.71 7.00
N TYR A 17 7.06 3.91 7.15
CA TYR A 17 6.97 2.91 8.21
C TYR A 17 7.85 1.68 7.94
N VAL A 18 8.05 1.32 6.68
CA VAL A 18 9.02 0.27 6.30
C VAL A 18 10.44 0.71 6.67
N ASP A 19 10.80 1.98 6.45
CA ASP A 19 12.10 2.53 6.85
C ASP A 19 12.32 2.50 8.38
N LEU A 20 11.22 2.42 9.16
CA LEU A 20 11.23 2.29 10.61
C LEU A 20 11.14 0.84 11.11
N ASP A 21 11.27 -0.16 10.23
CA ASP A 21 11.10 -1.58 10.52
C ASP A 21 9.72 -1.92 11.13
N ASP A 22 8.68 -1.18 10.71
CA ASP A 22 7.31 -1.32 11.20
C ASP A 22 6.32 -1.69 10.07
N PRO A 23 6.35 -2.95 9.60
CA PRO A 23 5.49 -3.41 8.52
C PRO A 23 4.00 -3.40 8.91
N VAL A 24 3.67 -3.46 10.20
CA VAL A 24 2.28 -3.41 10.67
C VAL A 24 1.70 -2.02 10.42
N ASN A 25 2.40 -0.98 10.83
CA ASN A 25 1.95 0.39 10.58
C ASN A 25 2.08 0.80 9.10
N ALA A 26 3.02 0.21 8.35
CA ALA A 26 3.08 0.39 6.90
C ALA A 26 1.76 -0.02 6.23
N MET A 27 1.26 -1.22 6.52
CA MET A 27 0.00 -1.70 5.96
C MET A 27 -1.20 -0.93 6.51
N ALA A 28 -1.23 -0.60 7.80
CA ALA A 28 -2.30 0.20 8.38
C ALA A 28 -2.41 1.57 7.70
N SER A 29 -1.29 2.25 7.47
CA SER A 29 -1.23 3.51 6.74
C SER A 29 -1.79 3.33 5.32
N LEU A 30 -1.25 2.36 4.57
CA LEU A 30 -1.62 2.10 3.18
C LEU A 30 -3.11 1.79 2.98
N VAL A 31 -3.74 1.06 3.89
CA VAL A 31 -5.17 0.67 3.74
C VAL A 31 -6.09 1.76 4.29
N SER A 32 -5.65 2.58 5.23
CA SER A 32 -6.50 3.63 5.82
C SER A 32 -6.78 4.78 4.85
N ASP A 33 -5.83 5.12 3.98
CA ASP A 33 -5.90 6.31 3.13
C ASP A 33 -6.75 6.13 1.86
N PRO A 34 -6.68 5.00 1.11
CA PRO A 34 -7.56 4.73 -0.03
C PRO A 34 -9.04 4.63 0.32
N ARG A 35 -9.39 4.42 1.61
CA ARG A 35 -10.78 4.42 2.08
C ARG A 35 -11.38 5.83 2.21
N LYS A 36 -10.54 6.87 2.24
CA LYS A 36 -10.94 8.27 2.48
C LYS A 36 -11.21 9.05 1.20
N HIS A 37 -10.79 8.55 0.04
CA HIS A 37 -10.94 9.24 -1.25
C HIS A 37 -11.84 8.47 -2.22
N GLU A 38 -12.71 9.21 -2.90
CA GLU A 38 -13.52 8.66 -3.99
C GLU A 38 -12.61 8.24 -5.15
N GLY A 39 -12.79 7.02 -5.66
CA GLY A 39 -11.98 6.46 -6.75
C GLY A 39 -10.81 5.54 -6.32
N THR A 40 -10.48 5.46 -5.03
CA THR A 40 -9.40 4.58 -4.54
C THR A 40 -9.88 3.32 -3.81
N ARG A 41 -11.20 3.19 -3.59
CA ARG A 41 -11.81 1.99 -2.95
C ARG A 41 -11.55 0.70 -3.72
N ALA A 42 -11.53 0.76 -5.05
CA ALA A 42 -11.30 -0.40 -5.91
C ALA A 42 -9.85 -0.91 -5.88
N ILE A 43 -8.92 -0.16 -5.26
CA ILE A 43 -7.52 -0.55 -5.15
C ILE A 43 -7.31 -1.54 -3.98
N LEU A 44 -8.24 -1.57 -3.02
CA LEU A 44 -8.17 -2.46 -1.87
C LEU A 44 -8.88 -3.77 -2.22
N HIS A 45 -8.11 -4.85 -2.37
CA HIS A 45 -8.61 -6.21 -2.52
C HIS A 45 -8.72 -6.89 -1.15
N ASP A 46 -9.70 -7.77 -0.97
CA ASP A 46 -9.91 -8.50 0.28
C ASP A 46 -8.67 -9.34 0.68
N ASP A 47 -7.93 -9.84 -0.31
CA ASP A 47 -6.72 -10.65 -0.12
C ASP A 47 -5.44 -9.83 0.16
N LEU A 48 -5.50 -8.49 0.05
CA LEU A 48 -4.32 -7.62 0.11
C LEU A 48 -3.54 -7.81 1.42
N LEU A 49 -4.24 -7.95 2.54
CA LEU A 49 -3.64 -8.20 3.86
C LEU A 49 -2.90 -9.54 3.92
N GLY A 50 -3.47 -10.59 3.32
CA GLY A 50 -2.88 -11.92 3.31
C GLY A 50 -1.61 -11.98 2.46
N LEU A 51 -1.63 -11.35 1.28
CA LEU A 51 -0.47 -11.29 0.40
C LEU A 51 0.68 -10.48 1.02
N PHE A 52 0.37 -9.34 1.65
CA PHE A 52 1.37 -8.56 2.37
C PHE A 52 2.01 -9.36 3.51
N ALA A 53 1.19 -10.04 4.33
CA ALA A 53 1.69 -10.87 5.41
C ALA A 53 2.61 -12.00 4.90
N GLY A 54 2.28 -12.58 3.74
CA GLY A 54 3.12 -13.57 3.07
C GLY A 54 4.49 -13.03 2.67
N GLU A 55 4.54 -11.86 2.03
CA GLU A 55 5.80 -11.20 1.66
C GLU A 55 6.65 -10.86 2.88
N VAL A 56 6.06 -10.30 3.93
CA VAL A 56 6.75 -10.01 5.20
C VAL A 56 7.28 -11.28 5.85
N ARG A 57 6.48 -12.36 5.86
CA ARG A 57 6.88 -13.66 6.43
C ARG A 57 8.10 -14.25 5.73
N LEU A 58 8.22 -14.04 4.41
CA LEU A 58 9.27 -14.59 3.56
C LEU A 58 10.52 -13.70 3.47
N GLY A 59 10.33 -12.37 3.49
CA GLY A 59 11.38 -11.39 3.22
C GLY A 59 11.63 -10.36 4.33
N GLY A 60 10.92 -10.43 5.45
CA GLY A 60 10.97 -9.42 6.50
C GLY A 60 10.55 -8.05 5.98
N VAL A 61 11.22 -7.01 6.46
CA VAL A 61 10.98 -5.60 6.07
C VAL A 61 11.18 -5.35 4.57
N GLU A 62 12.15 -6.02 3.94
CA GLU A 62 12.36 -5.94 2.50
C GLU A 62 11.22 -6.60 1.71
N GLY A 63 10.57 -7.62 2.29
CA GLY A 63 9.31 -8.15 1.77
C GLY A 63 8.20 -7.10 1.75
N ALA A 64 8.05 -6.33 2.84
CA ALA A 64 7.09 -5.22 2.89
C ALA A 64 7.37 -4.16 1.81
N ARG A 65 8.65 -3.76 1.66
CA ARG A 65 9.08 -2.79 0.63
C ARG A 65 8.68 -3.26 -0.77
N ARG A 66 9.11 -4.47 -1.15
CA ARG A 66 8.80 -5.05 -2.47
C ARG A 66 7.30 -5.10 -2.74
N PHE A 67 6.52 -5.51 -1.74
CA PHE A 67 5.07 -5.58 -1.88
C PHE A 67 4.48 -4.20 -2.19
N ILE A 68 4.81 -3.19 -1.37
CA ILE A 68 4.26 -1.83 -1.51
C ILE A 68 4.69 -1.23 -2.85
N GLU A 69 5.96 -1.32 -3.21
CA GLU A 69 6.48 -0.81 -4.49
C GLU A 69 5.80 -1.47 -5.69
N GLY A 70 5.53 -2.78 -5.61
CA GLY A 70 4.88 -3.57 -6.66
C GLY A 70 3.39 -3.29 -6.89
N LEU A 71 2.70 -2.59 -5.98
CA LEU A 71 1.28 -2.29 -6.17
C LEU A 71 1.05 -1.30 -7.32
N ALA A 72 0.21 -1.71 -8.27
CA ALA A 72 -0.27 -0.86 -9.35
C ALA A 72 -1.35 0.12 -8.83
N GLY A 73 -1.26 1.38 -9.25
CA GLY A 73 -2.26 2.39 -8.95
C GLY A 73 -3.52 2.26 -9.81
N PRO A 74 -4.52 3.14 -9.60
CA PRO A 74 -5.74 3.12 -10.39
C PRO A 74 -5.42 3.43 -11.85
N ALA A 75 -6.04 2.69 -12.77
CA ALA A 75 -5.88 2.92 -14.20
C ALA A 75 -6.40 4.33 -14.55
N VAL A 76 -5.53 5.16 -15.14
CA VAL A 76 -5.93 6.46 -15.67
C VAL A 76 -6.60 6.22 -17.02
N THR A 77 -7.94 6.13 -17.04
CA THR A 77 -8.70 6.22 -18.29
C THR A 77 -8.54 7.64 -18.83
N ARG A 78 -7.92 7.77 -20.01
CA ARG A 78 -7.86 9.02 -20.77
C ARG A 78 -9.20 9.34 -21.43
#